data_AF-A0A7C5U0I9-F1
#
_entry.id   AF-A0A7C5U0I9-F1
#
_cell.length_a   1.000
_cell.length_b   1.000
_cell.length_c   1.000
_cell.angle_alpha   90.00
_cell.angle_beta   90.00
_cell.angle_gamma   90.00
#
_symmetry.space_group_name_H-M   'P 1'
#
loop_
_entity.id
_entity.type
_entity.pdbx_description
1 polymer ?
#
loop_
_entity_poly.entity_id
_entity_poly.type
_entity_poly.pdbx_seq_one_letter_code
_entity_poly.pdbx_strand_id
1 'polypeptide(L)'
;MQDDLMIFEEFRDALFRSFYDDNIKISNIPLFIVWVKKELNRNAYNLGISSEDFLEAVIKILSWNNYNIEQFYEELDNRKWKRIVFMKLDPTNQMNILNRDPEAIDFLKDATPQVITRFKEILIDIAKNPKHPNQYTSIFVLSKIISDPDVKNLYKELLYDWDENLRRSILLVIKETRDPELIEYIKILKSEENDDTNLKIIQDILNNG
;
A
#
# COMPACT_ATOMS: atom_id res chain seq x y z
N MET A 1 -9.18 -15.22 32.16
CA MET A 1 -9.06 -13.77 31.88
C MET A 1 -7.76 -13.17 32.44
N GLN A 2 -7.36 -13.44 33.69
CA GLN A 2 -6.04 -13.03 34.20
C GLN A 2 -4.91 -13.93 33.68
N ASP A 3 -5.17 -15.23 33.52
CA ASP A 3 -4.19 -16.20 32.99
C ASP A 3 -3.93 -16.01 31.48
N ASP A 4 -4.95 -15.63 30.70
CA ASP A 4 -4.82 -15.36 29.27
C ASP A 4 -3.96 -14.11 28.98
N LEU A 5 -3.97 -13.14 29.91
CA LEU A 5 -3.15 -11.92 29.82
C LEU A 5 -1.67 -12.20 30.15
N MET A 6 -1.42 -13.12 31.10
CA MET A 6 -0.08 -13.54 31.49
C MET A 6 0.60 -14.34 30.37
N ILE A 7 -0.14 -15.25 29.72
CA ILE A 7 0.31 -15.98 28.53
C ILE A 7 0.63 -15.01 27.39
N PHE A 8 -0.15 -13.94 27.22
CA PHE A 8 0.07 -12.93 26.19
C PHE A 8 1.35 -12.11 26.40
N GLU A 9 1.65 -11.70 27.64
CA GLU A 9 2.87 -10.95 27.97
C GLU A 9 4.13 -11.83 27.81
N GLU A 10 4.09 -13.08 28.29
CA GLU A 10 5.19 -14.04 28.11
C GLU A 10 5.40 -14.40 26.62
N PHE A 11 4.31 -14.52 25.86
CA PHE A 11 4.33 -14.75 24.41
C PHE A 11 4.92 -13.58 23.62
N ARG A 12 4.52 -12.35 23.95
CA ARG A 12 5.10 -11.12 23.39
C ARG A 12 6.60 -11.09 23.65
N ASP A 13 7.00 -11.29 24.90
CA ASP A 13 8.42 -11.21 25.30
C ASP A 13 9.27 -12.32 24.67
N ALA A 14 8.72 -13.53 24.49
CA ALA A 14 9.39 -14.62 23.78
C ALA A 14 9.58 -14.32 22.28
N LEU A 15 8.55 -13.74 21.62
CA LEU A 15 8.65 -13.25 20.25
C LEU A 15 9.73 -12.16 20.14
N PHE A 16 9.71 -11.15 21.01
CA PHE A 16 10.68 -10.06 20.95
C PHE A 16 12.11 -10.54 21.25
N ARG A 17 12.31 -11.50 22.16
CA ARG A 17 13.63 -12.08 22.45
C ARG A 17 14.18 -12.89 21.27
N SER A 18 13.37 -13.68 20.58
CA SER A 18 13.83 -14.45 19.41
C SER A 18 14.19 -13.58 18.21
N PHE A 19 13.66 -12.35 18.13
CA PHE A 19 13.99 -11.38 17.07
C PHE A 19 15.13 -10.41 17.42
N TYR A 20 15.56 -10.32 18.68
CA TYR A 20 16.60 -9.38 19.12
C TYR A 20 17.98 -10.00 19.35
N ASP A 21 18.12 -11.33 19.32
CA ASP A 21 19.33 -12.01 19.78
C ASP A 21 20.37 -12.32 18.68
N ASP A 22 20.42 -11.52 17.61
CA ASP A 22 21.58 -11.50 16.70
C ASP A 22 21.72 -10.11 16.02
N ASN A 23 22.46 -9.21 16.65
CA ASN A 23 23.29 -8.13 16.07
C ASN A 23 22.81 -7.26 14.88
N ILE A 24 21.54 -7.24 14.48
CA ILE A 24 21.07 -6.29 13.46
C ILE A 24 20.47 -5.05 14.15
N LYS A 25 21.33 -4.07 14.45
CA LYS A 25 20.88 -2.69 14.71
C LYS A 25 20.36 -2.08 13.40
N ILE A 26 19.13 -2.39 13.00
CA ILE A 26 18.40 -1.54 12.04
C ILE A 26 17.79 -0.39 12.83
N SER A 27 18.59 0.63 13.09
CA SER A 27 18.08 1.88 13.64
C SER A 27 17.03 2.45 12.67
N ASN A 28 15.77 2.46 13.12
CA ASN A 28 14.62 3.21 12.61
C ASN A 28 13.72 2.58 11.53
N ILE A 29 13.66 1.25 11.38
CA ILE A 29 12.55 0.59 10.66
C ILE A 29 12.22 -0.72 11.37
N PRO A 30 11.04 -0.91 11.99
CA PRO A 30 10.64 -2.22 12.47
C PRO A 30 10.06 -3.01 11.28
N LEU A 31 10.93 -3.36 10.34
CA LEU A 31 10.64 -4.35 9.31
C LEU A 31 10.99 -5.70 9.92
N PHE A 32 9.99 -6.50 10.25
CA PHE A 32 10.22 -7.88 10.70
C PHE A 32 9.98 -8.81 9.51
N ILE A 33 11.06 -9.35 8.95
CA ILE A 33 11.02 -10.42 7.95
C ILE A 33 11.16 -11.73 8.71
N VAL A 34 10.09 -12.51 8.80
CA VAL A 34 10.13 -13.82 9.46
C VAL A 34 10.23 -14.91 8.40
N TRP A 35 11.31 -15.69 8.47
CA TRP A 35 11.45 -16.95 7.76
C TRP A 35 10.88 -18.08 8.62
N VAL A 36 9.75 -18.63 8.20
CA VAL A 36 8.77 -19.28 9.09
C VAL A 36 9.09 -20.74 9.45
N LYS A 37 10.09 -21.41 8.87
CA LYS A 37 10.09 -22.88 8.92
C LYS A 37 10.60 -23.55 10.20
N LYS A 38 11.56 -22.98 10.94
CA LYS A 38 12.23 -23.70 12.06
C LYS A 38 11.78 -23.25 13.45
N GLU A 39 11.69 -21.93 13.66
CA GLU A 39 11.30 -21.34 14.95
C GLU A 39 9.80 -21.51 15.26
N LEU A 40 8.92 -21.38 14.26
CA LEU A 40 7.48 -21.55 14.48
C LEU A 40 7.10 -22.99 14.83
N ASN A 41 7.78 -23.98 14.24
CA ASN A 41 7.58 -25.38 14.59
C ASN A 41 7.98 -25.68 16.05
N ARG A 42 9.04 -25.04 16.56
CA ARG A 42 9.47 -25.21 17.95
C ARG A 42 8.48 -24.58 18.94
N ASN A 43 8.01 -23.38 18.65
CA ASN A 43 7.06 -22.67 19.52
C ASN A 43 5.65 -23.29 19.48
N ALA A 44 5.19 -23.71 18.29
CA ALA A 44 3.94 -24.46 18.14
C ALA A 44 3.99 -25.81 18.89
N TYR A 45 5.11 -26.54 18.79
CA TYR A 45 5.33 -27.79 19.52
C TYR A 45 5.28 -27.60 21.04
N ASN A 46 5.94 -26.57 21.58
CA ASN A 46 5.94 -26.28 23.02
C ASN A 46 4.54 -25.92 23.55
N LEU A 47 3.66 -25.38 22.69
CA LEU A 47 2.29 -25.02 23.03
C LEU A 47 1.28 -26.13 22.71
N GLY A 48 1.72 -27.26 22.14
CA GLY A 48 0.85 -28.37 21.76
C GLY A 48 -0.15 -28.05 20.64
N ILE A 49 0.11 -27.02 19.83
CA ILE A 49 -0.75 -26.61 18.70
C ILE A 49 -0.01 -26.76 17.37
N SER A 50 -0.75 -26.74 16.24
CA SER A 50 -0.12 -26.82 14.92
C SER A 50 0.63 -25.54 14.56
N SER A 51 1.61 -25.64 13.67
CA SER A 51 2.34 -24.48 13.13
C SER A 51 1.44 -23.48 12.42
N GLU A 52 0.40 -23.98 11.75
CA GLU A 52 -0.61 -23.18 11.05
C GLU A 52 -1.50 -22.42 12.04
N ASP A 53 -2.02 -23.08 13.08
CA ASP A 53 -2.84 -22.43 14.11
C ASP A 53 -2.02 -21.37 14.88
N PHE A 54 -0.76 -21.69 15.18
CA PHE A 54 0.16 -20.74 15.79
C PHE A 54 0.38 -19.52 14.91
N LEU A 55 0.57 -19.73 13.60
CA LEU A 55 0.79 -18.65 12.65
C LEU A 55 -0.46 -17.77 12.50
N GLU A 56 -1.65 -18.37 12.43
CA GLU A 56 -2.91 -17.62 12.39
C GLU A 56 -3.11 -16.77 13.64
N ALA A 57 -2.77 -17.28 14.82
CA ALA A 57 -2.82 -16.53 16.07
C ALA A 57 -1.87 -15.32 16.05
N VAL A 58 -0.62 -15.50 15.59
CA VAL A 58 0.36 -14.42 15.42
C VAL A 58 -0.15 -13.35 14.45
N ILE A 59 -0.69 -13.77 13.29
CA ILE A 59 -1.25 -12.86 12.29
C ILE A 59 -2.41 -12.07 12.87
N LYS A 60 -3.31 -12.74 13.60
CA LYS A 60 -4.46 -12.10 14.24
C LYS A 60 -4.03 -11.05 15.27
N ILE A 61 -3.09 -11.40 16.15
CA ILE A 61 -2.53 -10.48 17.15
C ILE A 61 -1.86 -9.27 16.49
N LEU A 62 -1.06 -9.49 15.45
CA LEU A 62 -0.34 -8.40 14.77
C LEU A 62 -1.30 -7.51 13.98
N SER A 63 -2.37 -8.08 13.40
CA SER A 63 -3.42 -7.31 12.73
C SER A 63 -4.18 -6.39 13.71
N TRP A 64 -4.37 -6.83 14.96
CA TRP A 64 -4.95 -6.01 16.04
C TRP A 64 -4.03 -4.88 16.50
N ASN A 65 -2.74 -4.97 16.20
CA ASN A 65 -1.72 -3.98 16.58
C ASN A 65 -1.30 -3.08 15.39
N ASN A 66 -2.16 -2.91 14.38
CA ASN A 66 -1.93 -2.08 13.20
C ASN A 66 -0.70 -2.48 12.36
N TYR A 67 -0.33 -3.75 12.39
CA TYR A 67 0.65 -4.27 11.44
C TYR A 67 -0.06 -4.65 10.13
N ASN A 68 0.50 -4.19 9.01
CA ASN A 68 0.16 -4.82 7.74
C ASN A 68 0.93 -6.14 7.62
N ILE A 69 0.25 -7.17 7.14
CA ILE A 69 0.76 -8.53 7.11
C ILE A 69 0.66 -9.05 5.70
N GLU A 70 1.81 -9.27 5.08
CA GLU A 70 1.91 -9.83 3.74
C GLU A 70 2.53 -11.21 3.81
N GLN A 71 1.94 -12.15 3.06
CA GLN A 71 2.35 -13.55 3.03
C GLN A 71 2.79 -13.89 1.62
N PHE A 72 4.02 -14.35 1.48
CA PHE A 72 4.61 -14.77 0.22
C PHE A 72 4.98 -16.24 0.28
N TYR A 73 4.92 -16.91 -0.86
CA TYR A 73 5.45 -18.25 -1.03
C TYR A 73 6.66 -18.16 -1.95
N GLU A 74 7.82 -18.54 -1.43
CA GLU A 74 9.07 -18.56 -2.19
C GLU A 74 9.58 -20.01 -2.25
N GLU A 75 10.12 -20.42 -3.40
CA GLU A 75 10.76 -21.73 -3.55
C GLU A 75 12.28 -21.53 -3.56
N LEU A 76 12.94 -22.04 -2.52
CA LEU A 76 14.38 -21.98 -2.33
C LEU A 76 14.89 -23.39 -2.05
N ASP A 77 15.89 -23.84 -2.81
CA ASP A 77 16.49 -25.18 -2.73
C ASP A 77 15.46 -26.33 -2.81
N ASN A 78 14.55 -26.28 -3.79
CA ASN A 78 13.45 -27.25 -3.98
C ASN A 78 12.55 -27.40 -2.74
N ARG A 79 12.47 -26.37 -1.90
CA ARG A 79 11.58 -26.32 -0.74
C ARG A 79 10.71 -25.08 -0.84
N LYS A 80 9.41 -25.26 -0.60
CA LYS A 80 8.48 -24.14 -0.42
C LYS A 80 8.69 -23.52 0.96
N TRP A 81 8.86 -22.21 0.96
CA TRP A 81 8.98 -21.34 2.12
C TRP A 81 7.80 -20.37 2.13
N LYS A 82 7.29 -20.11 3.32
CA LYS A 82 6.32 -19.05 3.54
C LYS A 82 7.07 -17.89 4.19
N ARG A 83 7.18 -16.77 3.48
CA ARG A 83 7.77 -15.53 3.99
C ARG A 83 6.64 -14.64 4.47
N ILE A 84 6.75 -14.14 5.69
CA ILE A 84 5.72 -13.29 6.28
C ILE A 84 6.38 -11.99 6.70
N VAL A 85 5.87 -10.90 6.15
CA VAL A 85 6.39 -9.56 6.36
C VAL A 85 5.40 -8.82 7.25
N PHE A 86 5.89 -8.33 8.39
CA PHE A 86 5.12 -7.51 9.31
C PHE A 86 5.62 -6.08 9.24
N MET A 87 4.73 -5.14 8.92
CA MET A 87 5.05 -3.73 8.82
C MET A 87 4.28 -2.94 9.86
N LYS A 88 4.98 -2.37 10.86
CA LYS A 88 4.38 -1.40 11.78
C LYS A 88 4.19 -0.08 11.04
N LEU A 89 2.95 0.23 10.72
CA LEU A 89 2.61 1.40 9.90
C LEU A 89 2.47 2.64 10.80
N ASP A 90 3.58 3.32 11.10
CA ASP A 90 3.55 4.75 11.49
C ASP A 90 3.50 5.58 10.19
N PRO A 91 2.61 6.58 10.04
CA PRO A 91 2.56 7.46 8.87
C PRO A 91 3.94 8.02 8.45
N THR A 92 4.81 8.34 9.41
CA THR A 92 6.17 8.83 9.17
C THR A 92 7.06 7.76 8.50
N ASN A 93 6.89 6.50 8.89
CA ASN A 93 7.64 5.38 8.32
C ASN A 93 7.11 4.96 6.95
N GLN A 94 5.80 5.08 6.72
CA GLN A 94 5.21 4.84 5.40
C GLN A 94 5.77 5.81 4.35
N MET A 95 5.83 7.11 4.68
CA MET A 95 6.42 8.13 3.81
C MET A 95 7.90 7.84 3.56
N ASN A 96 8.66 7.45 4.59
CA ASN A 96 10.07 7.09 4.45
C ASN A 96 10.29 5.86 3.55
N ILE A 97 9.42 4.86 3.59
CA ILE A 97 9.53 3.66 2.74
C ILE A 97 9.23 4.03 1.29
N LEU A 98 8.11 4.71 1.03
CA LEU A 98 7.70 5.07 -0.33
C LEU A 98 8.64 6.10 -0.97
N ASN A 99 9.30 6.96 -0.17
CA ASN A 99 10.33 7.88 -0.66
C ASN A 99 11.71 7.22 -0.86
N ARG A 100 12.06 6.20 -0.08
CA ARG A 100 13.37 5.53 -0.16
C ARG A 100 13.40 4.44 -1.20
N ASP A 101 12.27 3.80 -1.44
CA ASP A 101 12.12 2.72 -2.40
C ASP A 101 10.98 3.05 -3.37
N PRO A 102 11.30 3.66 -4.53
CA PRO A 102 10.31 3.94 -5.55
C PRO A 102 9.57 2.70 -6.03
N GLU A 103 10.16 1.50 -5.96
CA GLU A 103 9.49 0.27 -6.38
C GLU A 103 8.39 -0.15 -5.39
N ALA A 104 8.39 0.38 -4.16
CA ALA A 104 7.36 0.10 -3.16
C ALA A 104 5.95 0.50 -3.63
N ILE A 105 5.83 1.53 -4.47
CA ILE A 105 4.52 1.95 -5.02
C ILE A 105 4.00 0.97 -6.07
N ASP A 106 4.89 0.26 -6.77
CA ASP A 106 4.47 -0.71 -7.77
C ASP A 106 3.71 -1.89 -7.15
N PHE A 107 4.02 -2.26 -5.91
CA PHE A 107 3.24 -3.26 -5.17
C PHE A 107 1.81 -2.78 -4.87
N LEU A 108 1.57 -1.47 -4.79
CA LEU A 108 0.24 -0.92 -4.59
C LEU A 108 -0.63 -0.95 -5.86
N LYS A 109 -0.04 -1.18 -7.05
CA LYS A 109 -0.79 -1.33 -8.30
C LYS A 109 -1.78 -2.48 -8.26
N ASP A 110 -1.48 -3.54 -7.52
CA ASP A 110 -2.34 -4.72 -7.37
C ASP A 110 -3.08 -4.76 -6.02
N ALA A 111 -2.84 -3.78 -5.14
CA ALA A 111 -3.47 -3.71 -3.83
C ALA A 111 -4.97 -3.45 -3.92
N THR A 112 -5.69 -3.87 -2.88
CA THR A 112 -7.13 -3.62 -2.74
C THR A 112 -7.41 -2.17 -2.35
N PRO A 113 -8.61 -1.64 -2.63
CA PRO A 113 -8.99 -0.28 -2.22
C PRO A 113 -8.78 -0.02 -0.73
N GLN A 114 -9.05 -0.99 0.16
CA GLN A 114 -8.88 -0.83 1.60
C GLN A 114 -7.41 -0.62 2.00
N VAL A 115 -6.49 -1.28 1.31
CA VAL A 115 -5.05 -1.08 1.53
C VAL A 115 -4.66 0.32 1.05
N ILE A 116 -5.11 0.72 -0.14
CA ILE A 116 -4.80 2.03 -0.74
C ILE A 116 -5.32 3.18 0.12
N THR A 117 -6.52 3.06 0.70
CA THR A 117 -7.07 4.06 1.64
C THR A 117 -6.11 4.34 2.80
N ARG A 118 -5.35 3.34 3.28
CA ARG A 118 -4.38 3.53 4.38
C ARG A 118 -3.16 4.35 3.96
N PHE A 119 -2.83 4.37 2.67
CA PHE A 119 -1.71 5.12 2.11
C PHE A 119 -2.15 6.40 1.39
N LYS A 120 -3.45 6.75 1.46
CA LYS A 120 -4.06 7.83 0.67
C LYS A 120 -3.27 9.14 0.77
N GLU A 121 -3.01 9.62 1.99
CA GLU A 121 -2.35 10.91 2.22
C GLU A 121 -0.97 10.96 1.56
N ILE A 122 -0.19 9.89 1.69
CA ILE A 122 1.15 9.81 1.11
C ILE A 122 1.10 9.72 -0.41
N LEU A 123 0.17 8.92 -0.95
CA LEU A 123 -0.02 8.82 -2.40
C LEU A 123 -0.45 10.17 -3.00
N ILE A 124 -1.27 10.94 -2.30
CA ILE A 124 -1.64 12.31 -2.68
C ILE A 124 -0.41 13.22 -2.68
N ASP A 125 0.40 13.19 -1.62
CA ASP A 125 1.63 13.99 -1.53
C ASP A 125 2.61 13.66 -2.67
N ILE A 126 2.72 12.38 -3.01
CA ILE A 126 3.54 11.91 -4.13
C ILE A 126 2.97 12.38 -5.47
N ALA A 127 1.65 12.30 -5.66
CA ALA A 127 0.98 12.75 -6.89
C ALA A 127 1.12 14.27 -7.12
N LYS A 128 1.18 15.05 -6.04
CA LYS A 128 1.38 16.52 -6.09
C LYS A 128 2.83 16.94 -6.31
N ASN A 129 3.79 16.03 -6.16
CA ASN A 129 5.20 16.37 -6.27
C ASN A 129 5.74 16.09 -7.68
N PRO A 130 5.95 17.10 -8.54
CA PRO A 130 6.41 16.92 -9.92
C PRO A 130 7.83 16.36 -10.03
N LYS A 131 8.59 16.34 -8.93
CA LYS A 131 9.94 15.77 -8.88
C LYS A 131 9.95 14.33 -8.37
N HIS A 132 8.81 13.80 -7.93
CA HIS A 132 8.75 12.45 -7.41
C HIS A 132 8.74 11.43 -8.56
N PRO A 133 9.63 10.42 -8.58
CA PRO A 133 9.73 9.47 -9.69
C PRO A 133 8.42 8.69 -9.95
N ASN A 134 7.60 8.53 -8.91
CA ASN A 134 6.33 7.80 -8.96
C ASN A 134 5.08 8.69 -9.02
N GLN A 135 5.20 9.97 -9.36
CA GLN A 135 4.04 10.88 -9.43
C GLN A 135 2.90 10.30 -10.27
N TYR A 136 3.24 9.79 -11.46
CA TYR A 136 2.27 9.17 -12.37
C TYR A 136 1.72 7.86 -11.81
N THR A 137 2.58 7.03 -11.22
CA THR A 137 2.15 5.76 -10.63
C THR A 137 1.16 5.97 -9.48
N SER A 138 1.42 6.95 -8.60
CA SER A 138 0.52 7.23 -7.47
C SER A 138 -0.85 7.69 -7.95
N ILE A 139 -0.92 8.47 -9.04
CA ILE A 139 -2.19 8.80 -9.71
C ILE A 139 -2.94 7.52 -10.07
N PHE A 140 -2.33 6.60 -10.81
CA PHE A 140 -2.99 5.35 -11.19
C PHE A 140 -3.42 4.51 -9.97
N VAL A 141 -2.60 4.43 -8.92
CA VAL A 141 -2.96 3.71 -7.70
C VAL A 141 -4.18 4.35 -7.01
N LEU A 142 -4.21 5.68 -6.89
CA LEU A 142 -5.32 6.42 -6.28
C LEU A 142 -6.65 6.23 -7.03
N SER A 143 -6.62 5.92 -8.32
CA SER A 143 -7.85 5.66 -9.11
C SER A 143 -8.73 4.54 -8.55
N LYS A 144 -8.13 3.60 -7.82
CA LYS A 144 -8.85 2.47 -7.19
C LYS A 144 -9.75 2.90 -6.04
N ILE A 145 -9.55 4.12 -5.52
CA ILE A 145 -10.37 4.76 -4.50
C ILE A 145 -10.91 6.10 -5.01
N ILE A 146 -11.18 6.24 -6.31
CA ILE A 146 -11.65 7.48 -6.94
C ILE A 146 -12.97 8.02 -6.36
N SER A 147 -13.75 7.18 -5.68
CA SER A 147 -14.95 7.62 -4.96
C SER A 147 -14.64 8.44 -3.70
N ASP A 148 -13.39 8.43 -3.21
CA ASP A 148 -12.94 9.26 -2.10
C ASP A 148 -12.88 10.74 -2.52
N PRO A 149 -13.56 11.65 -1.80
CA PRO A 149 -13.62 13.07 -2.15
C PRO A 149 -12.26 13.75 -2.27
N ASP A 150 -11.28 13.36 -1.43
CA ASP A 150 -9.95 13.99 -1.45
C ASP A 150 -9.21 13.64 -2.74
N VAL A 151 -9.40 12.41 -3.22
CA VAL A 151 -8.82 11.93 -4.47
C VAL A 151 -9.46 12.63 -5.67
N LYS A 152 -10.79 12.80 -5.67
CA LYS A 152 -11.46 13.58 -6.72
C LYS A 152 -11.00 15.02 -6.76
N ASN A 153 -10.88 15.65 -5.59
CA ASN A 153 -10.41 17.04 -5.49
C ASN A 153 -8.98 17.18 -6.00
N LEU A 154 -8.09 16.24 -5.64
CA LEU A 154 -6.75 16.16 -6.23
C LEU A 154 -6.81 16.08 -7.75
N TYR A 155 -7.65 15.23 -8.32
CA TYR A 155 -7.73 15.05 -9.77
C TYR A 155 -8.22 16.31 -10.48
N LYS A 156 -9.22 17.00 -9.90
CA LYS A 156 -9.67 18.30 -10.41
C LYS A 156 -8.55 19.34 -10.38
N GLU A 157 -7.79 19.40 -9.29
CA GLU A 157 -6.62 20.28 -9.16
C GLU A 157 -5.56 19.97 -10.24
N LEU A 158 -5.21 18.70 -10.40
CA LEU A 158 -4.17 18.28 -11.36
C LEU A 158 -4.60 18.38 -12.82
N LEU A 159 -5.90 18.37 -13.13
CA LEU A 159 -6.39 18.67 -14.48
C LEU A 159 -6.15 20.12 -14.92
N TYR A 160 -5.86 21.02 -13.98
CA TYR A 160 -5.46 22.40 -14.25
C TYR A 160 -3.94 22.61 -14.19
N ASP A 161 -3.16 21.54 -13.94
CA ASP A 161 -1.70 21.65 -13.87
C ASP A 161 -1.12 22.04 -15.24
N TRP A 162 0.02 22.72 -15.26
CA TRP A 162 0.69 23.15 -16.49
C TRP A 162 1.34 21.96 -17.23
N ASP A 163 1.67 20.87 -16.53
CA ASP A 163 2.25 19.66 -17.13
C ASP A 163 1.19 18.89 -17.94
N GLU A 164 1.32 18.97 -19.27
CA GLU A 164 0.46 18.28 -20.23
C GLU A 164 0.43 16.76 -20.04
N ASN A 165 1.55 16.14 -19.67
CA ASN A 165 1.62 14.70 -19.45
C ASN A 165 0.90 14.31 -18.18
N LEU A 166 0.99 15.12 -17.12
CA LEU A 166 0.25 14.92 -15.89
C LEU A 166 -1.25 14.99 -16.14
N ARG A 167 -1.72 16.05 -16.82
CA ARG A 167 -3.12 16.16 -17.24
C ARG A 167 -3.55 14.95 -18.06
N ARG A 168 -2.71 14.51 -19.01
CA ARG A 168 -2.98 13.33 -19.85
C ARG A 168 -3.18 12.06 -19.01
N SER A 169 -2.34 11.82 -18.02
CA SER A 169 -2.48 10.66 -17.13
C SER A 169 -3.78 10.71 -16.35
N ILE A 170 -4.19 11.87 -15.83
CA ILE A 170 -5.48 12.03 -15.16
C ILE A 170 -6.65 11.76 -16.13
N LEU A 171 -6.59 12.30 -17.35
CA LEU A 171 -7.61 12.07 -18.37
C LEU A 171 -7.76 10.59 -18.72
N LEU A 172 -6.65 9.85 -18.84
CA LEU A 172 -6.68 8.40 -19.05
C LEU A 172 -7.35 7.67 -17.89
N VAL A 173 -7.05 8.04 -16.64
CA VAL A 173 -7.72 7.46 -15.49
C VAL A 173 -9.22 7.77 -15.50
N ILE A 174 -9.63 8.99 -15.84
CA ILE A 174 -11.05 9.35 -15.91
C ILE A 174 -11.77 8.59 -17.04
N LYS A 175 -11.08 8.36 -18.17
CA LYS A 175 -11.59 7.53 -19.27
C LYS A 175 -11.84 6.09 -18.84
N GLU A 176 -11.02 5.54 -17.96
CA GLU A 176 -11.18 4.17 -17.45
C GLU A 176 -12.21 4.08 -16.33
N THR A 177 -12.13 4.96 -15.33
CA THR A 177 -12.98 4.94 -14.13
C THR A 177 -14.39 5.44 -14.39
N ARG A 178 -14.57 6.35 -15.36
CA ARG A 178 -15.85 6.97 -15.72
C ARG A 178 -16.56 7.63 -14.53
N ASP A 179 -15.81 8.25 -13.62
CA ASP A 179 -16.41 8.98 -12.51
C ASP A 179 -17.28 10.14 -13.02
N PRO A 180 -18.60 10.18 -12.73
CA PRO A 180 -19.51 11.16 -13.32
C PRO A 180 -19.16 12.61 -12.99
N GLU A 181 -18.67 12.84 -11.77
CA GLU A 181 -18.34 14.18 -11.29
C GLU A 181 -17.11 14.74 -12.01
N LEU A 182 -16.11 13.89 -12.25
CA LEU A 182 -14.94 14.26 -13.04
C LEU A 182 -15.27 14.42 -14.53
N ILE A 183 -16.22 13.66 -15.07
CA ILE A 183 -16.71 13.83 -16.45
C ILE A 183 -17.39 15.20 -16.62
N GLU A 184 -18.25 15.60 -15.69
CA GLU A 184 -18.85 16.95 -15.71
C GLU A 184 -17.78 18.04 -15.66
N TYR A 185 -16.74 17.83 -14.85
CA TYR A 185 -15.62 18.76 -14.77
C TYR A 185 -14.83 18.86 -16.09
N ILE A 186 -14.61 17.75 -16.78
CA ILE A 186 -13.95 17.72 -18.09
C ILE A 186 -14.72 18.53 -19.15
N LYS A 187 -16.06 18.56 -19.09
CA LYS A 187 -16.85 19.37 -20.03
C LYS A 187 -16.49 20.84 -19.97
N ILE A 188 -16.17 21.34 -18.77
CA ILE A 188 -15.75 22.72 -18.53
C ILE A 188 -14.33 22.92 -19.08
N LEU A 189 -13.42 22.00 -18.77
CA LEU A 189 -12.01 22.06 -19.19
C LEU A 189 -11.80 21.96 -20.71
N LYS A 190 -12.73 21.36 -21.46
CA LYS A 190 -12.59 21.14 -22.91
C LYS A 190 -12.27 22.43 -23.69
N SER A 191 -12.82 23.57 -23.29
CA SER A 191 -12.56 24.85 -23.97
C SER A 191 -11.21 25.49 -23.62
N GLU A 192 -10.54 24.99 -22.59
CA GLU A 192 -9.29 25.54 -22.04
C GLU A 192 -8.07 24.68 -22.40
N GLU A 193 -8.28 23.42 -22.79
CA GLU A 193 -7.20 22.53 -23.23
C GLU A 193 -6.74 22.86 -24.66
N ASN A 194 -5.42 22.93 -24.83
CA ASN A 194 -4.78 23.29 -26.09
C ASN A 194 -3.95 22.14 -26.69
N ASP A 195 -3.65 21.09 -25.91
CA ASP A 195 -2.97 19.90 -26.44
C ASP A 195 -3.95 19.02 -27.24
N ASP A 196 -3.64 18.81 -28.52
CA ASP A 196 -4.45 18.00 -29.44
C ASP A 196 -4.65 16.56 -28.94
N THR A 197 -3.67 16.00 -28.24
CA THR A 197 -3.77 14.62 -27.71
C THR A 197 -4.76 14.57 -26.55
N ASN A 198 -4.65 15.49 -25.60
CA ASN A 198 -5.58 15.62 -24.49
C ASN A 198 -7.00 15.94 -24.99
N LEU A 199 -7.16 16.80 -26.00
CA LEU A 199 -8.45 17.10 -26.62
C LEU A 199 -9.10 15.85 -27.22
N LYS A 200 -8.34 14.96 -27.87
CA LYS A 200 -8.86 13.67 -28.37
C LYS A 200 -9.34 12.77 -27.24
N ILE A 201 -8.58 12.66 -26.16
CA ILE A 201 -8.97 11.86 -24.99
C ILE A 201 -10.24 12.43 -24.35
N ILE A 202 -10.33 13.76 -24.20
CA ILE A 202 -11.54 14.45 -23.71
C ILE A 202 -12.75 14.13 -24.59
N GLN A 203 -12.60 14.20 -25.92
CA GLN A 203 -13.68 13.85 -26.85
C GLN A 203 -14.11 12.39 -26.71
N ASP A 204 -13.16 11.46 -26.57
CA ASP A 204 -13.45 10.04 -26.34
C ASP A 204 -14.24 9.82 -25.05
N ILE A 205 -13.89 10.53 -23.98
CA ILE A 205 -14.59 10.47 -22.68
C ILE A 205 -16.04 10.92 -22.86
N LEU A 206 -16.25 12.08 -23.51
CA LEU A 206 -17.56 12.70 -23.64
C LEU A 206 -18.49 11.98 -24.63
N ASN A 207 -17.94 11.32 -25.64
CA ASN A 207 -18.74 10.63 -26.67
C ASN A 207 -19.15 9.19 -26.27
N ASN A 208 -18.43 8.58 -25.33
CA ASN A 208 -18.66 7.20 -24.89
C ASN A 208 -19.12 7.11 -23.43
N GLY A 209 -19.70 8.19 -22.89
CA GLY A 209 -20.20 8.29 -21.51
C GLY A 209 -21.72 8.31 -21.43
#